data_AF-A0A4R0JIA5-F1
#
_entry.id   AF-A0A4R0JIA5-F1
#
_cell.length_a   1.000
_cell.length_b   1.000
_cell.length_c   1.000
_cell.angle_alpha   90.00
_cell.angle_beta   90.00
_cell.angle_gamma   90.00
#
_symmetry.space_group_name_H-M   'P 1'
#
loop_
_entity.id
_entity.type
_entity.pdbx_description
1 polymer ?
#
loop_
_entity_poly.entity_id
_entity_poly.type
_entity_poly.pdbx_seq_one_letter_code
_entity_poly.pdbx_strand_id
1 'polypeptide(L)'
;MDDPGGVEHGEHPAETIGREFLEETGLTVTVGELLYVGSDRRTVPLKAGMDVVDLHTVFSVCAVTSVVGEMRAEQDGSMDAPAWIPIAELARTPLLNTTKEILDNLLCCLCSAVIPVGR
;
A
#
# COMPACT_ATOMS: atom_id res chain seq x y z
N MET A 1 7.58 -13.42 11.32
CA MET A 1 7.86 -12.44 10.26
C MET A 1 6.49 -11.94 9.93
N ASP A 2 6.06 -10.94 10.67
CA ASP A 2 4.84 -10.20 10.39
C ASP A 2 5.32 -9.17 9.37
N ASP A 3 5.07 -9.44 8.09
CA ASP A 3 5.32 -8.47 7.01
C ASP A 3 4.03 -7.65 6.95
N PRO A 4 4.03 -6.36 7.37
CA PRO A 4 2.85 -5.52 7.29
C PRO A 4 2.30 -5.53 5.85
N GLY A 5 0.99 -5.75 5.70
CA GLY A 5 0.32 -5.88 4.41
C GLY A 5 0.25 -7.28 3.80
N GLY A 6 0.62 -8.33 4.54
CA GLY A 6 0.67 -9.71 4.05
C GLY A 6 -0.71 -10.40 3.98
N VAL A 7 -1.00 -11.09 2.88
CA VAL A 7 -2.21 -11.94 2.78
C VAL A 7 -2.03 -13.19 3.64
N GLU A 8 -2.93 -13.41 4.60
CA GLU A 8 -2.93 -14.64 5.39
C GLU A 8 -3.38 -15.86 4.56
N HIS A 9 -2.97 -17.06 4.99
CA HIS A 9 -3.32 -18.26 4.25
C HIS A 9 -4.84 -18.50 4.23
N GLY A 10 -5.44 -18.40 3.04
CA GLY A 10 -6.89 -18.55 2.83
C GLY A 10 -7.68 -17.25 2.99
N GLU A 11 -7.02 -16.14 3.29
CA GLU A 11 -7.62 -14.82 3.36
C GLU A 11 -7.85 -14.27 1.94
N HIS A 12 -9.00 -13.63 1.72
CA HIS A 12 -9.26 -12.98 0.44
C HIS A 12 -8.47 -11.66 0.38
N PRO A 13 -7.83 -11.29 -0.75
CA PRO A 13 -6.99 -10.09 -0.82
C PRO A 13 -7.68 -8.78 -0.41
N ALA A 14 -8.98 -8.65 -0.70
CA ALA A 14 -9.75 -7.48 -0.26
C ALA A 14 -9.99 -7.45 1.26
N GLU A 15 -10.07 -8.61 1.92
CA GLU A 15 -10.15 -8.70 3.38
C GLU A 15 -8.80 -8.35 4.01
N THR A 16 -7.69 -8.86 3.43
CA THR A 16 -6.32 -8.48 3.82
C THR A 16 -6.15 -6.97 3.81
N ILE A 17 -6.50 -6.29 2.71
CA ILE A 17 -6.38 -4.83 2.62
C ILE A 17 -7.17 -4.13 3.72
N GLY A 18 -8.40 -4.59 4.00
CA GLY A 18 -9.23 -3.99 5.05
C GLY A 18 -8.66 -4.20 6.46
N ARG A 19 -8.17 -5.40 6.76
CA ARG A 19 -7.56 -5.75 8.05
C ARG A 19 -6.27 -4.95 8.29
N GLU A 20 -5.35 -5.02 7.33
CA GLU A 20 -4.04 -4.34 7.42
C GLU A 20 -4.24 -2.82 7.55
N PHE A 21 -5.10 -2.19 6.73
CA PHE A 21 -5.34 -0.76 6.82
C PHE A 21 -5.86 -0.34 8.22
N LEU A 22 -6.68 -1.17 8.85
CA LEU A 22 -7.18 -0.94 10.21
C LEU A 22 -6.09 -1.14 11.28
N GLU A 23 -5.26 -2.15 11.14
CA GLU A 23 -4.16 -2.45 12.06
C GLU A 23 -3.11 -1.33 12.02
N GLU A 24 -2.68 -0.98 10.81
CA GLU A 24 -1.61 -0.02 10.50
C GLU A 24 -2.02 1.43 10.78
N THR A 25 -3.27 1.80 10.45
CA THR A 25 -3.70 3.21 10.48
C THR A 25 -4.85 3.51 11.43
N GLY A 26 -5.53 2.49 11.94
CA GLY A 26 -6.77 2.63 12.70
C GLY A 26 -7.99 3.04 11.88
N LEU A 27 -7.89 3.08 10.56
CA LEU A 27 -8.98 3.48 9.68
C LEU A 27 -9.66 2.25 9.07
N THR A 28 -10.98 2.26 9.04
CA THR A 28 -11.77 1.28 8.31
C THR A 28 -12.00 1.78 6.89
N VAL A 29 -11.75 0.92 5.89
CA VAL A 29 -11.88 1.27 4.47
C VAL A 29 -12.87 0.38 3.73
N THR A 30 -13.49 0.93 2.68
CA THR A 30 -14.17 0.12 1.66
C THR A 30 -13.22 -0.07 0.47
N VAL A 31 -12.81 -1.32 0.25
CA VAL A 31 -11.95 -1.71 -0.88
C VAL A 31 -12.77 -1.73 -2.16
N GLY A 32 -12.29 -0.98 -3.16
CA GLY A 32 -12.88 -0.85 -4.48
C GLY A 32 -12.20 -1.75 -5.51
N GLU A 33 -12.13 -1.26 -6.75
CA GLU A 33 -11.55 -1.99 -7.88
C GLU A 33 -10.04 -2.16 -7.77
N LEU A 34 -9.52 -3.24 -8.38
CA LEU A 34 -8.09 -3.49 -8.52
C LEU A 34 -7.52 -2.54 -9.58
N LEU A 35 -6.56 -1.71 -9.19
CA LEU A 35 -5.92 -0.72 -10.04
C LEU A 35 -4.62 -1.23 -10.65
N TYR A 36 -3.86 -2.03 -9.91
CA TYR A 36 -2.55 -2.50 -10.33
C TYR A 36 -2.17 -3.82 -9.66
N VAL A 37 -1.40 -4.64 -10.38
CA VAL A 37 -0.69 -5.80 -9.83
C VAL A 37 0.76 -5.67 -10.23
N GLY A 38 1.65 -5.79 -9.25
CA GLY A 38 3.08 -5.65 -9.45
C GLY A 38 3.88 -6.70 -8.70
N SER A 39 5.18 -6.64 -8.91
CA SER A 39 6.14 -7.45 -8.18
C SER A 39 7.38 -6.65 -7.85
N ASP A 40 7.97 -6.94 -6.70
CA ASP A 40 9.24 -6.38 -6.26
C ASP A 40 10.20 -7.52 -5.94
N ARG A 41 11.46 -7.38 -6.35
CA ARG A 41 12.52 -8.34 -5.98
C ARG A 41 13.62 -7.59 -5.25
N ARG A 42 13.85 -7.99 -4.01
CA ARG A 42 14.83 -7.37 -3.12
C ARG A 42 15.62 -8.42 -2.35
N THR A 43 16.86 -8.07 -2.08
CA THR A 43 17.77 -8.89 -1.29
C THR A 43 17.78 -8.34 0.13
N VAL A 44 17.17 -9.06 1.09
CA VAL A 44 16.92 -8.57 2.46
C VAL A 44 17.53 -9.49 3.52
N PRO A 45 18.02 -8.96 4.64
CA PRO A 45 18.50 -9.79 5.74
C PRO A 45 17.32 -10.48 6.44
N LEU A 46 17.41 -11.78 6.70
CA LEU A 46 16.35 -12.52 7.42
C LEU A 46 16.18 -12.00 8.86
N LYS A 47 17.28 -11.58 9.48
CA LYS A 47 17.38 -10.85 10.76
C LYS A 47 18.65 -10.01 10.77
N ALA A 48 18.74 -9.02 11.67
CA ALA A 48 19.95 -8.23 11.85
C ALA A 48 21.18 -9.15 12.09
N GLY A 49 22.16 -9.10 11.18
CA GLY A 49 23.39 -9.91 11.25
C GLY A 49 23.30 -11.36 10.73
N MET A 50 22.21 -11.74 10.06
CA MET A 50 22.01 -13.09 9.50
C MET A 50 22.09 -13.13 7.97
N ASP A 51 22.01 -14.35 7.43
CA ASP A 51 21.95 -14.63 6.00
C ASP A 51 20.91 -13.78 5.26
N VAL A 52 21.30 -13.43 4.05
CA VAL A 52 20.54 -12.57 3.16
C VAL A 52 19.69 -13.44 2.25
N VAL A 53 18.39 -13.14 2.17
CA VAL A 53 17.44 -13.85 1.30
C VAL A 53 17.09 -13.01 0.08
N ASP A 54 16.92 -13.71 -1.04
CA ASP A 54 16.35 -13.15 -2.26
C ASP A 54 14.82 -13.25 -2.16
N LEU A 55 14.19 -12.12 -1.85
CA LEU A 55 12.76 -11.99 -1.63
C LEU A 55 12.10 -11.46 -2.91
N HIS A 56 11.12 -12.20 -3.41
CA HIS A 56 10.26 -11.78 -4.51
C HIS A 56 8.82 -11.65 -4.00
N THR A 57 8.33 -10.42 -3.92
CA THR A 57 6.98 -10.09 -3.44
C THR A 57 6.08 -9.79 -4.63
N VAL A 58 4.84 -10.29 -4.60
CA VAL A 58 3.77 -9.89 -5.51
C VAL A 58 2.77 -9.08 -4.68
N PHE A 59 2.37 -7.92 -5.19
CA PHE A 59 1.46 -7.04 -4.49
C PHE A 59 0.38 -6.49 -5.44
N SER A 60 -0.73 -6.08 -4.86
CA SER A 60 -1.87 -5.49 -5.57
C SER A 60 -2.23 -4.15 -4.96
N VAL A 61 -2.61 -3.19 -5.81
CA VAL A 61 -3.11 -1.88 -5.38
C VAL A 61 -4.58 -1.79 -5.78
N CYS A 62 -5.44 -1.55 -4.79
CA CYS A 62 -6.87 -1.38 -5.00
C CYS A 62 -7.29 0.06 -4.67
N ALA A 63 -8.36 0.53 -5.31
CA ALA A 63 -8.99 1.78 -4.95
C ALA A 63 -9.59 1.68 -3.53
N VAL A 64 -9.63 2.80 -2.82
CA VAL A 64 -10.39 2.94 -1.58
C VAL A 64 -11.51 3.94 -1.84
N THR A 65 -12.76 3.51 -1.65
CA THR A 65 -13.94 4.32 -1.98
C THR A 65 -14.54 5.02 -0.76
N SER A 66 -14.22 4.54 0.44
CA SER A 66 -14.58 5.22 1.68
C SER A 66 -13.53 4.95 2.76
N VAL A 67 -13.37 5.93 3.66
CA VAL A 67 -12.47 5.87 4.82
C VAL A 67 -13.24 6.38 6.02
N VAL A 68 -13.22 5.64 7.13
CA VAL A 68 -13.91 5.99 8.38
C VAL A 68 -12.98 5.73 9.56
N GLY A 69 -13.02 6.61 10.56
CA GLY A 69 -12.25 6.49 11.79
C GLY A 69 -11.29 7.64 12.01
N GLU A 70 -10.45 7.51 13.03
CA GLU A 70 -9.38 8.46 13.33
C GLU A 70 -8.03 7.80 13.06
N MET A 71 -7.21 8.48 12.27
CA MET A 71 -5.87 8.01 11.93
C MET A 71 -5.01 7.97 13.18
N ARG A 72 -4.39 6.83 13.43
CA ARG A 72 -3.46 6.59 14.52
C ARG A 72 -2.27 5.76 14.02
N ALA A 73 -1.15 5.87 14.71
CA ALA A 73 -0.03 4.96 14.49
C ALA A 73 -0.37 3.54 14.97
N GLU A 74 0.42 2.58 14.49
CA GLU A 74 0.47 1.24 15.03
C GLU A 74 0.82 1.24 16.52
N GLN A 75 0.24 0.29 17.25
CA GLN A 75 0.40 0.22 18.70
C GLN A 75 1.77 -0.33 19.11
N ASP A 76 2.40 -1.16 18.27
CA ASP A 76 3.71 -1.75 18.53
C ASP A 76 4.87 -0.85 18.09
N GLY A 77 4.57 0.25 17.37
CA GLY A 77 5.55 1.18 16.84
C GLY A 77 6.46 0.57 15.77
N SER A 78 6.02 -0.51 15.12
CA SER A 78 6.80 -1.18 14.07
C SER A 78 6.98 -0.29 12.83
N MET A 79 6.03 0.62 12.60
CA MET A 79 6.03 1.56 11.50
C MET A 79 5.93 3.03 11.95
N ASP A 80 6.45 3.90 11.07
CA ASP A 80 6.27 5.35 11.18
C ASP A 80 4.78 5.69 11.13
N ALA A 81 4.39 6.78 11.80
CA ALA A 81 2.99 7.19 11.86
C ALA A 81 2.44 7.47 10.45
N PRO A 82 1.24 6.93 10.12
CA PRO A 82 0.63 7.14 8.82
C PRO A 82 0.30 8.62 8.61
N ALA A 83 0.41 9.07 7.36
CA ALA A 83 0.12 10.44 6.97
C ALA A 83 -0.50 10.49 5.57
N TRP A 84 -1.43 11.42 5.37
CA TRP A 84 -1.91 11.80 4.04
C TRP A 84 -0.90 12.73 3.37
N ILE A 85 -0.32 12.30 2.26
CA ILE A 85 0.63 13.10 1.49
C ILE A 85 -0.06 13.66 0.24
N PRO A 86 -0.11 14.99 0.05
CA PRO A 86 -0.61 15.57 -1.20
C PRO A 86 0.18 15.09 -2.41
N ILE A 87 -0.49 14.83 -3.54
CA ILE A 87 0.16 14.33 -4.77
C ILE A 87 1.33 15.24 -5.20
N ALA A 88 1.17 16.57 -5.06
CA ALA A 88 2.21 17.54 -5.41
C ALA A 88 3.50 17.42 -4.56
N GLU A 89 3.42 16.78 -3.39
CA GLU A 89 4.56 16.57 -2.49
C GLU A 89 5.28 15.24 -2.74
N LEU A 90 4.67 14.30 -3.47
CA LEU A 90 5.23 12.98 -3.73
C LEU A 90 6.62 13.04 -4.37
N ALA A 91 6.89 14.03 -5.22
CA ALA A 91 8.19 14.22 -5.87
C ALA A 91 9.33 14.51 -4.88
N ARG A 92 9.00 14.92 -3.64
CA ARG A 92 9.95 15.24 -2.57
C ARG A 92 9.94 14.21 -1.43
N THR A 93 9.03 13.24 -1.48
CA THR A 93 8.93 12.17 -0.49
C THR A 93 9.96 11.08 -0.80
N PRO A 94 10.69 10.55 0.21
CA PRO A 94 11.57 9.41 0.02
C PRO A 94 10.74 8.14 -0.20
N LEU A 95 10.41 7.86 -1.46
CA LEU A 95 9.65 6.67 -1.87
C LEU A 95 10.59 5.57 -2.37
N LEU A 96 10.20 4.32 -2.09
CA LEU A 96 10.80 3.15 -2.75
C LEU A 96 10.60 3.24 -4.27
N ASN A 97 11.55 2.69 -5.04
CA ASN A 97 11.47 2.74 -6.52
C ASN A 97 10.18 2.10 -7.04
N THR A 98 9.81 0.95 -6.47
CA THR A 98 8.57 0.23 -6.79
C THR A 98 7.34 1.12 -6.57
N THR A 99 7.30 1.87 -5.46
CA THR A 99 6.21 2.83 -5.18
C THR A 99 6.15 3.94 -6.21
N LYS A 100 7.31 4.46 -6.64
CA LYS A 100 7.37 5.50 -7.69
C LYS A 100 6.82 4.99 -9.02
N GLU A 101 7.22 3.80 -9.45
CA GLU A 101 6.75 3.19 -10.70
C GLU A 101 5.23 2.97 -10.70
N ILE A 102 4.68 2.51 -9.58
CA ILE A 102 3.22 2.38 -9.40
C ILE A 102 2.55 3.74 -9.53
N LEU A 103 3.04 4.75 -8.81
CA LEU A 103 2.44 6.09 -8.82
C LEU A 103 2.52 6.73 -10.20
N ASP A 104 3.63 6.59 -10.91
CA ASP A 104 3.77 7.10 -12.28
C ASP A 104 2.75 6.44 -13.21
N ASN A 105 2.55 5.13 -13.10
CA ASN A 105 1.53 4.40 -13.88
C ASN A 105 0.11 4.86 -13.53
N LEU A 106 -0.23 4.93 -12.23
CA LEU A 106 -1.57 5.28 -11.77
C LEU A 106 -1.91 6.75 -12.05
N LEU A 107 -0.98 7.68 -11.84
CA LEU A 107 -1.18 9.10 -12.12
C LEU A 107 -1.31 9.35 -13.62
N CYS A 108 -0.55 8.64 -14.46
CA CYS A 108 -0.72 8.69 -15.91
C CYS A 108 -2.15 8.26 -16.32
N CYS A 109 -2.67 7.18 -15.72
CA CYS A 109 -4.04 6.72 -15.95
C CYS A 109 -5.09 7.73 -15.46
N LEU A 110 -4.91 8.32 -14.28
CA LEU A 110 -5.84 9.32 -13.71
C LEU A 110 -5.86 10.64 -14.49
N CYS A 111 -4.71 11.09 -15.01
CA CYS A 111 -4.64 12.26 -15.90
C CYS A 111 -5.25 11.99 -17.28
N SER A 112 -5.30 10.73 -17.71
CA SER A 112 -5.88 10.32 -18.99
C SER A 112 -7.36 9.95 -18.90
N ALA A 113 -7.88 9.75 -17.68
CA ALA A 113 -9.28 9.45 -17.43
C ALA A 113 -10.13 10.72 -17.56
N VAL A 114 -10.71 10.95 -18.74
CA VAL A 114 -11.85 11.86 -18.89
C VAL A 114 -13.01 11.26 -18.09
N ILE A 115 -13.27 11.78 -16.89
CA ILE A 115 -14.45 11.41 -16.10
C ILE A 115 -15.66 12.01 -16.83
N PRO A 116 -16.58 11.22 -17.40
CA PRO A 116 -17.80 11.79 -17.95
C PRO A 116 -18.63 12.28 -16.77
N VAL A 117 -18.77 13.60 -16.65
CA VAL A 117 -19.75 14.20 -15.75
C VAL A 117 -21.13 13.97 -16.37
N GLY A 118 -21.74 12.84 -16.02
CA GLY A 118 -23.10 12.51 -16.40
C GLY A 118 -24.08 13.51 -15.78
N ARG A 119 -25.02 13.99 -16.59
CA ARG A 119 -26.08 14.94 -16.23
C ARG A 119 -27.14 14.30 -15.32
#